data_AF-A0A7G6VT08-F1
#
_entry.id   AF-A0A7G6VT08-F1
#
_cell.length_a   1.000
_cell.length_b   1.000
_cell.length_c   1.000
_cell.angle_alpha   90.00
_cell.angle_beta   90.00
_cell.angle_gamma   90.00
#
_symmetry.space_group_name_H-M   'P 1'
#
loop_
_entity.id
_entity.type
_entity.pdbx_description
1 polymer ?
#
loop_
_entity_poly.entity_id
_entity_poly.type
_entity_poly.pdbx_seq_one_letter_code
_entity_poly.pdbx_strand_id
1 'polypeptide(L)'
;MMFPIFLATSTIVVASHLIDWPVGAKWSAWIWFELSTLVPFALLIILVITNDSRVTWIARVPAMIYLGRISYGIYLYHFLVLWLLLNRSPIHSAVAESGIARLAIATTITICVAAASYRYFETPIGRLKRYFSYERA
;
A
#
# COMPACT_ATOMS: atom_id res chain seq x y z
N MET A 1 22.96 -2.98 -9.95
CA MET A 1 22.59 -3.12 -11.38
C MET A 1 21.14 -3.61 -11.53
N MET A 2 20.14 -2.93 -10.94
CA MET A 2 18.73 -3.40 -10.90
C MET A 2 17.70 -2.33 -11.32
N PHE A 3 18.16 -1.19 -11.85
CA PHE A 3 17.28 -0.14 -12.37
C PHE A 3 16.54 -0.47 -13.69
N PRO A 4 17.00 -1.37 -14.60
CA PRO A 4 16.32 -1.56 -15.89
C PRO A 4 15.06 -2.44 -15.83
N ILE A 5 14.85 -3.23 -14.76
CA ILE A 5 13.71 -4.17 -14.66
C ILE A 5 12.39 -3.46 -14.31
N PHE A 6 12.46 -2.38 -13.51
CA PHE A 6 11.28 -1.59 -13.12
C PHE A 6 10.73 -0.71 -14.25
N LEU A 7 11.61 -0.20 -15.12
CA LEU A 7 11.20 0.58 -16.29
C LEU A 7 10.51 -0.31 -17.35
N ALA A 8 11.01 -1.53 -17.57
CA ALA A 8 10.45 -2.46 -18.54
C ALA A 8 9.03 -2.94 -18.17
N THR A 9 8.78 -3.20 -16.88
CA THR A 9 7.46 -3.62 -16.38
C THR A 9 6.44 -2.48 -16.45
N SER A 10 6.88 -1.24 -16.18
CA SER A 10 6.04 -0.04 -16.29
C SER A 10 5.60 0.24 -17.74
N THR A 11 6.47 -0.01 -18.72
CA THR A 11 6.13 0.17 -20.16
C THR A 11 5.14 -0.88 -20.68
N ILE A 12 5.20 -2.11 -20.17
CA ILE A 12 4.26 -3.18 -20.55
C ILE A 12 2.85 -2.88 -20.05
N VAL A 13 2.72 -2.25 -18.88
CA VAL A 13 1.44 -1.84 -18.30
C VAL A 13 0.77 -0.73 -19.13
N VAL A 14 1.52 0.29 -19.54
CA VAL A 14 0.97 1.38 -20.39
C VAL A 14 0.52 0.85 -21.76
N ALA A 15 1.28 -0.09 -22.35
CA ALA A 15 0.89 -0.73 -23.61
C ALA A 15 -0.37 -1.59 -23.49
N SER A 16 -0.59 -2.24 -22.34
CA SER A 16 -1.78 -3.08 -22.10
C SER A 16 -3.09 -2.30 -22.00
N HIS A 17 -3.04 -1.00 -21.69
CA HIS A 17 -4.22 -0.12 -21.66
C HIS A 17 -4.64 0.42 -23.03
N LEU A 18 -3.83 0.20 -24.08
CA LEU A 18 -4.13 0.64 -25.45
C LEU A 18 -4.79 -0.44 -26.32
N ILE A 19 -5.02 -1.64 -25.78
CA ILE A 19 -5.55 -2.80 -26.52
C ILE A 19 -6.88 -3.28 -25.91
N ASP A 20 -7.96 -3.19 -26.69
CA ASP A 20 -9.30 -3.69 -26.34
C ASP A 20 -9.35 -5.21 -26.43
N TRP A 21 -9.07 -5.85 -25.30
CA TRP A 21 -8.85 -7.29 -25.22
C TRP A 21 -10.16 -8.08 -24.94
N PRO A 22 -10.32 -9.29 -25.55
CA PRO A 22 -11.26 -10.35 -25.22
C PRO A 22 -11.87 -10.34 -23.83
N VAL A 23 -13.17 -10.55 -23.54
CA VAL A 23 -13.60 -10.69 -22.11
C VAL A 23 -12.84 -11.82 -21.38
N GLY A 24 -12.67 -12.99 -22.00
CA GLY A 24 -11.83 -14.09 -21.44
C GLY A 24 -10.34 -13.76 -21.39
N ALA A 25 -9.95 -12.76 -22.16
CA ALA A 25 -8.60 -12.31 -22.27
C ALA A 25 -8.34 -11.21 -21.19
N LYS A 26 -9.35 -10.41 -20.79
CA LYS A 26 -9.26 -9.48 -19.65
C LYS A 26 -8.89 -10.23 -18.37
N TRP A 27 -9.43 -11.42 -18.14
CA TRP A 27 -9.07 -12.24 -16.99
C TRP A 27 -7.59 -12.65 -16.99
N SER A 28 -7.05 -13.05 -18.14
CA SER A 28 -5.61 -13.39 -18.21
C SER A 28 -4.74 -12.17 -17.98
N ALA A 29 -5.09 -11.01 -18.54
CA ALA A 29 -4.38 -9.75 -18.30
C ALA A 29 -4.42 -9.32 -16.81
N TRP A 30 -5.57 -9.46 -16.14
CA TRP A 30 -5.71 -9.21 -14.71
C TRP A 30 -4.87 -10.15 -13.86
N ILE A 31 -4.87 -11.46 -14.18
CA ILE A 31 -4.04 -12.46 -13.50
C ILE A 31 -2.56 -12.15 -13.71
N TRP A 32 -2.14 -11.82 -14.94
CA TRP A 32 -0.76 -11.44 -15.23
C TRP A 32 -0.35 -10.15 -14.49
N PHE A 33 -1.26 -9.19 -14.35
CA PHE A 33 -1.03 -7.97 -13.57
C PHE A 33 -0.80 -8.28 -12.09
N GLU A 34 -1.65 -9.11 -11.48
CA GLU A 34 -1.49 -9.53 -10.09
C GLU A 34 -0.18 -10.31 -9.88
N LEU A 35 0.11 -11.28 -10.74
CA LEU A 35 1.35 -12.06 -10.69
C LEU A 35 2.59 -11.18 -10.83
N SER A 36 2.55 -10.17 -11.71
CA SER A 36 3.66 -9.23 -11.89
C SER A 36 4.01 -8.45 -10.63
N THR A 37 3.05 -8.23 -9.73
CA THR A 37 3.24 -7.54 -8.45
C THR A 37 3.76 -8.49 -7.37
N LEU A 38 3.41 -9.78 -7.44
CA LEU A 38 3.86 -10.79 -6.49
C LEU A 38 5.35 -11.12 -6.62
N VAL A 39 5.88 -11.16 -7.85
CA VAL A 39 7.29 -11.47 -8.10
C VAL A 39 8.26 -10.51 -7.38
N PRO A 40 8.16 -9.17 -7.51
CA PRO A 40 9.03 -8.25 -6.80
C PRO A 40 8.82 -8.29 -5.29
N PHE A 41 7.61 -8.57 -4.81
CA PHE A 41 7.32 -8.71 -3.38
C PHE A 41 8.00 -9.95 -2.80
N ALA A 42 7.90 -11.10 -3.48
CA ALA A 42 8.58 -12.33 -3.11
C ALA A 42 10.11 -12.15 -3.13
N LEU A 43 10.64 -11.47 -4.16
CA LEU A 43 12.06 -11.16 -4.24
C LEU A 43 12.52 -10.27 -3.08
N LEU A 44 11.74 -9.25 -2.71
CA LEU A 44 12.03 -8.38 -1.57
C LEU A 44 12.08 -9.19 -0.27
N ILE A 45 11.11 -10.09 -0.04
CA ILE A 45 11.09 -10.98 1.12
C ILE A 45 12.34 -11.86 1.15
N ILE A 46 12.71 -12.47 0.01
CA ILE A 46 13.91 -13.30 -0.09
C ILE A 46 15.15 -12.48 0.27
N LEU A 47 15.31 -11.26 -0.27
CA LEU A 47 16.44 -10.37 0.02
C LEU A 47 16.54 -9.98 1.50
N VAL A 48 15.40 -9.82 2.17
CA VAL A 48 15.36 -9.56 3.63
C VAL A 48 15.74 -10.81 4.42
N ILE A 49 15.29 -11.99 4.01
CA ILE A 49 15.60 -13.27 4.67
C ILE A 49 17.07 -13.67 4.48
N THR A 50 17.63 -13.44 3.29
CA THR A 50 19.04 -13.73 2.98
C THR A 50 20.00 -12.69 3.56
N ASN A 51 19.50 -11.73 4.36
CA ASN A 51 20.28 -10.72 5.06
C ASN A 51 21.11 -9.82 4.12
N ASP A 52 20.55 -9.45 2.96
CA ASP A 52 21.21 -8.46 2.11
C ASP A 52 21.40 -7.15 2.91
N SER A 53 22.66 -6.72 3.05
CA SER A 53 23.05 -5.63 3.94
C SER A 53 22.33 -4.31 3.64
N ARG A 54 21.98 -4.04 2.37
CA ARG A 54 21.38 -2.77 1.95
C ARG A 54 19.87 -2.76 2.16
N VAL A 55 19.19 -3.81 1.70
CA VAL A 55 17.72 -3.93 1.82
C VAL A 55 17.31 -4.10 3.28
N THR A 56 18.06 -4.93 4.01
CA THR A 56 17.81 -5.18 5.44
C THR A 56 18.03 -3.93 6.27
N TRP A 57 19.00 -3.07 5.90
CA TRP A 57 19.21 -1.79 6.58
C TRP A 57 18.00 -0.86 6.42
N ILE A 58 17.49 -0.68 5.20
CA ILE A 58 16.29 0.15 4.94
C ILE A 58 15.07 -0.41 5.68
N ALA A 59 14.87 -1.73 5.63
CA ALA A 59 13.75 -2.39 6.30
C ALA A 59 13.79 -2.23 7.84
N ARG A 60 14.98 -2.03 8.43
CA ARG A 60 15.18 -1.83 9.87
C ARG A 60 15.11 -0.37 10.31
N VAL A 61 14.98 0.59 9.39
CA VAL A 61 14.84 2.01 9.75
C VAL A 61 13.57 2.21 10.59
N PRO A 62 13.63 2.94 11.73
CA PRO A 62 12.48 3.13 12.62
C PRO A 62 11.24 3.68 11.90
N ALA A 63 11.44 4.57 10.93
CA ALA A 63 10.37 5.11 10.10
C ALA A 63 9.67 4.03 9.26
N MET A 64 10.43 3.10 8.68
CA MET A 64 9.87 1.99 7.87
C MET A 64 9.09 1.01 8.77
N ILE A 65 9.63 0.70 9.95
CA ILE A 65 8.94 -0.14 10.95
C ILE A 65 7.64 0.55 11.40
N TYR A 66 7.68 1.85 11.66
CA TYR A 66 6.50 2.62 12.05
C TYR A 66 5.46 2.66 10.92
N LEU A 67 5.89 2.85 9.68
CA LEU A 67 5.02 2.83 8.51
C LEU A 67 4.35 1.45 8.34
N GLY A 68 5.10 0.37 8.56
CA GLY A 68 4.55 -0.98 8.60
C GLY A 68 3.52 -1.18 9.72
N ARG A 69 3.72 -0.58 10.89
CA ARG A 69 2.78 -0.65 12.02
C ARG A 69 1.45 0.06 11.73
N ILE A 70 1.48 1.23 11.09
CA ILE A 70 0.26 1.98 10.74
C ILE A 70 -0.40 1.48 9.45
N SER A 71 0.23 0.53 8.73
CA SER A 71 -0.26 0.02 7.44
C SER A 71 -1.67 -0.57 7.52
N TYR A 72 -2.01 -1.22 8.63
CA TYR A 72 -3.35 -1.72 8.88
C TYR A 72 -4.38 -0.59 8.95
N GLY A 73 -4.08 0.48 9.70
CA GLY A 73 -4.91 1.67 9.74
C GLY A 73 -5.06 2.34 8.36
N ILE A 74 -3.98 2.41 7.57
CA ILE A 74 -4.03 2.93 6.20
C ILE A 74 -5.00 2.08 5.35
N TYR A 75 -4.91 0.76 5.42
CA TYR A 75 -5.81 -0.15 4.73
C TYR A 75 -7.28 0.06 5.15
N LEU A 76 -7.56 0.30 6.42
CA LEU A 76 -8.93 0.54 6.88
C LEU A 76 -9.50 1.88 6.39
N TYR A 77 -8.72 2.95 6.49
CA TYR A 77 -9.23 4.32 6.30
C TYR A 77 -9.09 4.87 4.88
N HIS A 78 -8.18 4.35 4.04
CA HIS A 78 -7.95 4.92 2.71
C HIS A 78 -9.23 4.96 1.87
N PHE A 79 -10.04 3.89 1.88
CA PHE A 79 -11.29 3.84 1.13
C PHE A 79 -12.32 4.83 1.67
N LEU A 80 -12.44 4.94 3.00
CA LEU A 80 -13.34 5.89 3.65
C LEU A 80 -12.95 7.34 3.33
N VAL A 81 -11.66 7.67 3.42
CA VAL A 81 -11.14 9.00 3.11
C VAL A 81 -11.38 9.35 1.64
N LEU A 82 -11.10 8.42 0.72
CA LEU A 82 -11.39 8.62 -0.70
C LEU A 82 -12.88 8.83 -0.95
N TRP A 83 -13.73 8.02 -0.36
CA TRP A 83 -15.18 8.15 -0.49
C TRP A 83 -15.70 9.50 0.02
N LEU A 84 -15.20 9.96 1.17
CA LEU A 84 -15.53 11.27 1.73
C LEU A 84 -15.06 12.43 0.85
N LEU A 85 -13.83 12.36 0.32
CA LEU A 85 -13.28 13.38 -0.56
C LEU A 85 -14.05 13.48 -1.88
N LEU A 86 -14.49 12.34 -2.43
CA LEU A 86 -15.24 12.30 -3.68
C LEU A 86 -16.68 12.77 -3.52
N ASN A 87 -17.35 12.43 -2.42
CA ASN A 87 -18.80 12.60 -2.29
C ASN A 87 -19.25 13.75 -1.37
N ARG A 88 -18.39 14.25 -0.49
CA ARG A 88 -18.80 15.15 0.62
C ARG A 88 -17.91 16.37 0.83
N SER A 89 -16.77 16.48 0.14
CA SER A 89 -15.83 17.58 0.37
C SER A 89 -16.12 18.79 -0.53
N PRO A 90 -16.24 20.01 0.01
CA PRO A 90 -16.33 21.24 -0.78
C PRO A 90 -15.04 21.54 -1.58
N ILE A 91 -13.95 20.83 -1.26
CA ILE A 91 -12.66 20.89 -1.95
C ILE A 91 -12.70 20.09 -3.28
N HIS A 92 -13.82 19.44 -3.61
CA HIS A 92 -13.98 18.67 -4.83
C HIS A 92 -13.62 19.48 -6.09
N SER A 93 -14.03 20.75 -6.19
CA SER A 93 -13.78 21.56 -7.38
C SER A 93 -12.29 21.89 -7.61
N ALA A 94 -11.54 22.19 -6.55
CA ALA A 94 -10.11 22.55 -6.67
C ALA A 94 -9.18 21.33 -6.78
N VAL A 95 -9.62 20.16 -6.30
CA VAL A 95 -8.81 18.93 -6.24
C VAL A 95 -9.21 17.92 -7.30
N ALA A 96 -10.41 18.00 -7.87
CA ALA A 96 -10.86 17.11 -8.95
C ALA A 96 -10.11 17.34 -10.26
N GLU A 97 -9.62 18.55 -10.54
CA GLU A 97 -8.95 18.85 -11.80
C GLU A 97 -7.54 18.24 -11.92
N SER A 98 -6.87 17.91 -10.81
CA SER A 98 -5.59 17.20 -10.84
C SER A 98 -5.60 15.93 -9.99
N GLY A 99 -5.51 14.78 -10.67
CA GLY A 99 -5.44 13.47 -10.01
C GLY A 99 -4.29 13.35 -9.01
N ILE A 100 -3.19 14.08 -9.24
CA ILE A 100 -2.02 14.10 -8.35
C ILE A 100 -2.33 14.84 -7.05
N ALA A 101 -2.97 16.02 -7.08
CA ALA A 101 -3.33 16.73 -5.85
C ALA A 101 -4.32 15.91 -5.03
N ARG A 102 -5.28 15.25 -5.68
CA ARG A 102 -6.22 14.35 -5.02
C ARG A 102 -5.50 13.21 -4.32
N LEU A 103 -4.55 12.57 -4.99
CA LEU A 103 -3.75 11.49 -4.43
C LEU A 103 -2.93 11.97 -3.22
N ALA A 104 -2.26 13.13 -3.34
CA ALA A 104 -1.44 13.69 -2.28
C ALA A 104 -2.28 14.02 -1.03
N ILE A 105 -3.42 14.69 -1.22
CA ILE A 105 -4.33 15.07 -0.13
C ILE A 105 -4.95 13.83 0.52
N ALA A 106 -5.49 12.90 -0.28
CA ALA A 106 -6.09 11.68 0.23
C ALA A 106 -5.09 10.83 1.01
N THR A 107 -3.87 10.67 0.48
CA THR A 107 -2.80 9.93 1.15
C THR A 107 -2.40 10.61 2.45
N THR A 108 -2.23 11.93 2.45
CA THR A 108 -1.86 12.69 3.65
C THR A 108 -2.91 12.54 4.74
N ILE A 109 -4.19 12.76 4.41
CA ILE A 109 -5.30 12.61 5.36
C ILE A 109 -5.35 11.18 5.89
N THR A 110 -5.22 10.18 5.01
CA THR A 110 -5.24 8.76 5.39
C THR A 110 -4.11 8.43 6.36
N ILE A 111 -2.88 8.88 6.09
CA ILE A 111 -1.74 8.64 6.97
C ILE A 111 -1.96 9.32 8.33
N CYS A 112 -2.46 10.55 8.36
CA CYS A 112 -2.76 11.25 9.62
C CYS A 112 -3.83 10.51 10.43
N VAL A 113 -4.92 10.07 9.80
CA VAL A 113 -6.00 9.32 10.46
C VAL A 113 -5.50 7.95 10.93
N ALA A 114 -4.73 7.24 10.11
CA ALA A 114 -4.15 5.95 10.46
C ALA A 114 -3.15 6.07 11.63
N ALA A 115 -2.28 7.08 11.62
CA ALA A 115 -1.33 7.34 12.70
C ALA A 115 -2.05 7.70 14.01
N ALA A 116 -3.12 8.51 13.94
CA ALA A 116 -3.96 8.81 15.09
C ALA A 116 -4.64 7.54 15.61
N SER A 117 -5.24 6.74 14.71
CA SER A 117 -5.91 5.49 15.09
C SER A 117 -4.94 4.50 15.76
N TYR A 118 -3.74 4.35 15.18
CA TYR A 118 -2.70 3.49 15.73
C TYR A 118 -2.34 3.88 17.18
N ARG A 119 -2.21 5.18 17.44
CA ARG A 119 -1.85 5.69 18.77
C ARG A 119 -3.00 5.56 19.79
N TYR A 120 -4.23 5.85 19.38
CA TYR A 120 -5.38 5.95 20.30
C TYR A 120 -6.22 4.68 20.42
N PHE A 121 -6.22 3.79 19.43
CA PHE A 121 -7.02 2.56 19.43
C PHE A 121 -6.13 1.32 19.42
N GLU A 122 -5.24 1.19 18.45
CA GLU A 122 -4.46 -0.06 18.30
C GLU A 122 -3.46 -0.26 19.44
N THR A 123 -2.80 0.80 19.89
CA THR A 123 -1.84 0.73 21.00
C THR A 123 -2.49 0.31 22.33
N PRO A 124 -3.60 0.92 22.79
CA PRO A 124 -4.27 0.47 24.03
C PRO A 124 -4.91 -0.91 23.90
N ILE A 125 -5.53 -1.24 22.76
CA ILE A 125 -6.12 -2.58 22.54
C ILE A 125 -5.01 -3.65 22.53
N GLY A 126 -3.87 -3.37 21.91
CA GLY A 126 -2.70 -4.25 21.92
C GLY A 126 -2.17 -4.50 23.34
N ARG A 127 -2.19 -3.48 24.20
CA ARG A 127 -1.83 -3.64 25.63
C ARG A 127 -2.82 -4.51 26.39
N LEU A 128 -4.09 -4.55 25.97
CA LEU A 128 -5.11 -5.37 26.61
C LEU A 128 -4.88 -6.87 26.38
N LYS A 129 -4.15 -7.26 25.32
CA LYS A 129 -3.77 -8.66 25.08
C LYS A 129 -2.97 -9.29 26.22
N ARG A 130 -2.29 -8.48 27.06
CA ARG A 130 -1.55 -8.99 28.23
C ARG A 130 -2.45 -9.61 29.31
N TYR A 131 -3.76 -9.36 29.26
CA TYR A 131 -4.73 -9.91 30.21
C TYR A 131 -5.37 -11.22 29.72
N PHE A 132 -5.16 -11.59 28.47
CA PHE A 132 -5.63 -12.85 27.92
C PHE A 132 -4.44 -13.80 27.80
N SER A 133 -4.33 -14.73 28.74
CA SER A 133 -3.38 -15.84 28.65
C SER A 133 -3.75 -16.69 27.44
N TYR A 134 -3.02 -16.56 26.34
CA TYR A 134 -3.07 -17.54 25.27
C TYR A 134 -2.41 -18.81 25.80
N GLU A 135 -3.22 -19.77 26.27
CA GLU A 135 -2.75 -21.14 26.41
C GLU A 135 -2.29 -21.58 25.02
N ARG A 136 -0.97 -21.77 24.87
CA ARG A 136 -0.40 -22.40 23.69
C ARG A 136 -0.82 -23.85 23.72
N ALA A 137 -1.80 -24.20 22.88
CA ALA A 137 -2.10 -25.58 22.51
C ALA A 137 -0.95 -26.18 21.69
#